data_AF-V4UQB4-F1
#
_entry.id   AF-V4UQB4-F1
#
_cell.length_a   1.000
_cell.length_b   1.000
_cell.length_c   1.000
_cell.angle_alpha   90.00
_cell.angle_beta   90.00
_cell.angle_gamma   90.00
#
_symmetry.space_group_name_H-M   'P 1'
#
loop_
_entity.id
_entity.type
_entity.pdbx_description
1 polymer ?
#
loop_
_entity_poly.entity_id
_entity_poly.type
_entity_poly.pdbx_seq_one_letter_code
_entity_poly.pdbx_strand_id
1 'polypeptide(L)'
;VAERALFLWNNEHIVSLIAQNRNVILPIIFEALEKNIQSHWNQAVHGLTVNVRKMFLDMDAELFEECQNQYEEKESRAKEVEEQRELTWKRLADVAEQRRGEDMVTV
;
A
#
# COMPACT_ATOMS: atom_id res chain seq x y z
N VAL A 1 14.91 -6.89 11.22
CA VAL A 1 13.71 -6.38 11.96
C VAL A 1 12.43 -7.03 11.46
N ALA A 2 12.05 -6.89 10.17
CA ALA A 2 10.82 -7.47 9.60
C ALA A 2 10.62 -8.96 9.92
N GLU A 3 11.63 -9.80 9.69
CA GLU A 3 11.59 -11.23 10.01
C GLU A 3 11.22 -11.51 11.48
N ARG A 4 11.83 -10.79 12.43
CA ARG A 4 11.56 -10.96 13.87
C ARG A 4 10.16 -10.48 14.26
N ALA A 5 9.66 -9.43 13.63
CA ALA A 5 8.29 -8.99 13.81
C ALA A 5 7.30 -10.03 13.25
N LEU A 6 7.58 -10.58 12.06
CA LEU A 6 6.76 -11.62 11.45
C LEU A 6 6.80 -12.95 12.23
N PHE A 7 7.84 -13.21 13.03
CA PHE A 7 7.86 -14.38 13.89
C PHE A 7 6.88 -14.32 15.07
N LEU A 8 6.32 -13.17 15.42
CA LEU A 8 5.27 -13.07 16.45
C LEU A 8 4.03 -13.90 16.08
N TRP A 9 3.82 -14.12 14.77
CA TRP A 9 2.75 -14.94 14.22
C TRP A 9 2.91 -16.45 14.45
N ASN A 10 4.08 -16.90 14.92
CA ASN A 10 4.29 -18.29 15.33
C ASN A 10 3.91 -18.52 16.81
N ASN A 11 3.59 -17.47 17.56
CA ASN A 11 3.16 -17.59 18.94
C ASN A 11 1.63 -17.74 19.01
N GLU A 12 1.16 -18.92 19.37
CA GLU A 12 -0.27 -19.25 19.43
C GLU A 12 -1.07 -18.31 20.33
N HIS A 13 -0.49 -17.85 21.45
CA HIS A 13 -1.17 -16.92 22.35
C HIS A 13 -1.37 -15.54 21.68
N ILE A 14 -0.35 -15.04 20.99
CA ILE A 14 -0.45 -13.79 20.23
C ILE A 14 -1.49 -13.94 19.11
N VAL A 15 -1.43 -15.03 18.34
CA VAL A 15 -2.38 -15.29 17.25
C VAL A 15 -3.81 -15.38 17.78
N SER A 16 -4.03 -16.02 18.92
CA SER A 16 -5.36 -16.09 19.55
C SER A 16 -5.90 -14.71 19.92
N LEU A 17 -5.06 -13.83 20.50
CA LEU A 17 -5.45 -12.45 20.82
C LEU A 17 -5.75 -11.64 19.55
N ILE A 18 -4.96 -11.83 18.50
CA ILE A 18 -5.20 -11.20 17.20
C ILE A 18 -6.53 -11.67 16.62
N ALA A 19 -6.83 -12.96 16.66
CA ALA A 19 -8.07 -13.52 16.13
C ALA A 19 -9.33 -12.96 16.81
N GLN A 20 -9.25 -12.72 18.12
CA GLN A 20 -10.33 -12.08 18.90
C GLN A 20 -10.54 -10.61 18.51
N ASN A 21 -9.50 -9.93 18.01
CA ASN A 21 -9.50 -8.50 17.70
C ASN A 21 -9.32 -8.21 16.20
N ARG A 22 -9.54 -9.22 15.35
CA ARG A 22 -9.20 -9.18 13.92
C ARG A 22 -9.89 -8.03 13.16
N ASN A 23 -11.12 -7.68 13.53
CA ASN A 23 -11.90 -6.59 12.95
C ASN A 23 -11.19 -5.21 13.07
N VAL A 24 -10.29 -5.06 14.04
CA VAL A 24 -9.50 -3.83 14.22
C VAL A 24 -8.09 -4.03 13.68
N ILE A 25 -7.47 -5.18 13.94
CA ILE A 25 -6.06 -5.42 13.61
C ILE A 25 -5.85 -5.58 12.11
N LEU A 26 -6.68 -6.39 11.44
CA LEU A 26 -6.49 -6.70 10.02
C LEU A 26 -6.51 -5.43 9.15
N PRO A 27 -7.51 -4.53 9.25
CA PRO A 27 -7.52 -3.29 8.44
C PRO A 27 -6.27 -2.41 8.64
N ILE A 28 -5.68 -2.40 9.84
CA ILE A 28 -4.50 -1.57 10.15
C ILE A 28 -3.25 -2.09 9.43
N ILE A 29 -3.07 -3.42 9.39
CA ILE A 29 -1.83 -4.02 8.88
C ILE A 29 -1.93 -4.48 7.42
N PHE A 30 -3.15 -4.58 6.87
CA PHE A 30 -3.42 -5.13 5.54
C PHE A 30 -2.54 -4.49 4.45
N GLU A 31 -2.55 -3.17 4.35
CA GLU A 31 -1.76 -2.42 3.36
C GLU A 31 -0.25 -2.71 3.48
N ALA A 32 0.27 -2.90 4.69
CA ALA A 32 1.68 -3.22 4.91
C ALA A 32 2.01 -4.64 4.44
N LEU A 33 1.09 -5.59 4.59
CA LEU A 33 1.25 -6.96 4.09
C LEU A 33 1.23 -6.97 2.55
N GLU A 34 0.27 -6.29 1.92
CA GLU A 34 0.17 -6.23 0.45
C GLU A 34 1.41 -5.59 -0.19
N LYS A 35 1.86 -4.44 0.33
CA LYS A 35 3.08 -3.77 -0.17
C LYS A 35 4.33 -4.65 -0.07
N ASN A 36 4.46 -5.38 1.04
CA ASN A 36 5.55 -6.32 1.23
C ASN A 36 5.48 -7.47 0.22
N ILE A 37 4.29 -8.01 -0.06
CA ILE A 37 4.14 -9.09 -1.05
C ILE A 37 4.45 -8.60 -2.46
N GLN A 38 4.04 -7.39 -2.82
CA GLN A 38 4.27 -6.85 -4.16
C GLN A 38 5.75 -6.67 -4.50
N SER A 39 6.59 -6.27 -3.53
CA SER A 39 7.93 -5.75 -3.87
C SER A 39 9.03 -5.96 -2.83
N HIS A 40 8.83 -6.76 -1.78
CA HIS A 40 9.88 -6.95 -0.78
C HIS A 40 11.07 -7.72 -1.37
N TRP A 41 12.27 -7.13 -1.30
CA TRP A 41 13.50 -7.67 -1.91
C TRP A 41 13.98 -8.99 -1.31
N ASN A 42 13.69 -9.24 -0.02
CA ASN A 42 14.10 -10.46 0.68
C ASN A 42 13.02 -11.55 0.59
N GLN A 43 13.37 -12.69 -0.02
CA GLN A 43 12.47 -13.82 -0.27
C GLN A 43 11.94 -14.48 1.02
N ALA A 44 12.74 -14.55 2.09
CA ALA A 44 12.28 -15.14 3.35
C ALA A 44 11.21 -14.28 4.02
N VAL A 45 11.42 -12.95 4.04
CA VAL A 45 10.43 -12.00 4.57
C VAL A 45 9.17 -12.00 3.71
N HIS A 46 9.31 -12.09 2.38
CA HIS A 46 8.18 -12.24 1.47
C HIS A 46 7.37 -13.50 1.81
N GLY A 47 8.02 -14.66 1.94
CA GLY A 47 7.35 -15.93 2.30
C GLY A 47 6.64 -15.86 3.66
N LEU A 48 7.29 -15.28 4.68
CA LEU A 48 6.66 -15.06 5.98
C LEU A 48 5.43 -14.14 5.88
N THR A 49 5.50 -13.08 5.07
CA THR A 49 4.36 -12.16 4.86
C THR A 49 3.20 -12.87 4.15
N VAL A 50 3.48 -13.69 3.13
CA VAL A 50 2.46 -14.50 2.44
C VAL A 50 1.77 -15.46 3.41
N ASN A 51 2.53 -16.09 4.32
CA ASN A 51 1.95 -16.97 5.34
C ASN A 51 1.01 -16.19 6.27
N VAL A 52 1.41 -15.01 6.75
CA VAL A 52 0.56 -14.16 7.61
C VAL A 52 -0.71 -13.73 6.88
N ARG A 53 -0.60 -13.29 5.63
CA ARG A 53 -1.76 -12.94 4.79
C ARG A 53 -2.72 -14.12 4.66
N LYS A 54 -2.20 -15.32 4.40
CA LYS A 54 -3.01 -16.54 4.29
C LYS A 54 -3.74 -16.86 5.59
N MET A 55 -3.08 -16.74 6.75
CA MET A 55 -3.74 -16.97 8.03
C MET A 55 -4.94 -16.06 8.26
N PHE A 56 -4.87 -14.80 7.81
CA PHE A 56 -6.02 -13.90 7.90
C PHE A 56 -7.16 -14.27 6.95
N LEU A 57 -6.83 -14.65 5.72
CA LEU A 57 -7.82 -15.14 4.77
C LEU A 57 -8.54 -16.40 5.31
N ASP A 58 -7.78 -17.34 5.87
CA ASP A 58 -8.31 -18.57 6.45
C ASP A 58 -9.13 -18.31 7.73
N MET A 59 -8.83 -17.22 8.45
CA MET A 59 -9.49 -16.84 9.71
C MET A 59 -10.84 -16.15 9.48
N ASP A 60 -10.90 -15.23 8.51
CA ASP A 60 -12.10 -14.45 8.22
C ASP A 60 -12.06 -13.93 6.77
N ALA A 61 -12.59 -14.72 5.85
CA ALA A 61 -12.53 -14.42 4.42
C ALA A 61 -13.35 -13.19 4.03
N GLU A 62 -14.47 -12.94 4.72
CA GLU A 62 -15.35 -11.79 4.46
C GLU A 62 -14.66 -10.49 4.86
N LEU A 63 -14.10 -10.43 6.07
CA LEU A 63 -13.32 -9.27 6.52
C LEU A 63 -12.08 -9.05 5.63
N PHE A 64 -11.43 -10.13 5.19
CA PHE A 64 -10.29 -10.05 4.29
C PHE A 64 -10.67 -9.42 2.95
N GLU A 65 -11.78 -9.87 2.35
CA GLU A 65 -12.30 -9.34 1.09
C GLU A 65 -12.69 -7.85 1.23
N GLU A 66 -13.31 -7.47 2.36
CA GLU A 66 -13.60 -6.07 2.65
C GLU A 66 -12.32 -5.22 2.66
N CYS A 67 -11.27 -5.67 3.35
CA CYS A 67 -9.98 -4.97 3.40
C CYS A 67 -9.32 -4.89 2.01
N GLN A 68 -9.41 -5.96 1.21
CA GLN A 68 -8.89 -5.99 -0.16
C GLN A 68 -9.59 -4.94 -1.03
N ASN A 69 -10.91 -4.86 -0.99
CA ASN A 69 -11.69 -3.88 -1.75
C ASN A 69 -11.37 -2.44 -1.34
N GLN A 70 -11.27 -2.16 -0.03
CA GLN A 70 -10.89 -0.84 0.47
C GLN A 70 -9.47 -0.45 0.04
N TYR A 71 -8.54 -1.41 0.03
CA TYR A 71 -7.17 -1.20 -0.41
C TYR A 71 -7.10 -0.86 -1.91
N GLU A 72 -7.83 -1.59 -2.75
CA GLU A 72 -7.89 -1.35 -4.20
C GLU A 72 -8.51 0.02 -4.54
N GLU A 73 -9.59 0.41 -3.85
CA GLU A 73 -10.17 1.74 -3.99
C GLU A 73 -9.16 2.84 -3.63
N LYS A 74 -8.42 2.65 -2.54
CA LYS A 74 -7.37 3.58 -2.10
C LYS A 74 -6.24 3.68 -3.12
N GLU A 75 -5.79 2.56 -3.68
CA GLU A 75 -4.76 2.54 -4.73
C GLU A 75 -5.24 3.27 -6.00
N SER A 76 -6.48 3.03 -6.44
CA SER A 76 -7.05 3.71 -7.62
C SER A 76 -7.11 5.21 -7.40
N ARG A 77 -7.65 5.65 -6.26
CA ARG A 77 -7.74 7.07 -5.92
C ARG A 77 -6.36 7.73 -5.81
N ALA A 78 -5.36 7.03 -5.28
CA ALA A 78 -3.99 7.53 -5.21
C ALA A 78 -3.38 7.73 -6.61
N LYS A 79 -3.64 6.81 -7.55
CA LYS A 79 -3.21 6.93 -8.95
C LYS A 79 -3.88 8.11 -9.65
N GLU A 80 -5.19 8.28 -9.48
CA GLU A 80 -5.91 9.43 -10.05
C GLU A 80 -5.34 10.77 -9.54
N VAL A 81 -5.07 10.88 -8.24
CA VAL A 81 -4.46 12.08 -7.65
C VAL A 81 -3.06 12.33 -8.22
N GLU A 82 -2.27 11.29 -8.44
CA GLU A 82 -0.96 11.39 -9.06
C GLU A 82 -1.05 11.91 -10.50
N GLU A 83 -1.95 11.34 -11.32
CA GLU A 83 -2.16 11.77 -12.69
C GLU A 83 -2.60 13.24 -12.78
N GLN A 84 -3.50 13.67 -11.90
CA GLN A 84 -3.91 15.08 -11.83
C GLN A 84 -2.74 15.99 -11.44
N ARG A 85 -1.86 15.53 -10.55
CA ARG A 85 -0.66 16.25 -10.15
C ARG A 85 0.30 16.39 -11.34
N GLU A 86 0.56 15.32 -12.07
CA GLU A 86 1.42 15.34 -13.26
C GLU A 86 0.89 16.27 -14.36
N LEU A 87 -0.43 16.23 -14.63
CA LEU A 87 -1.07 17.13 -15.59
C LEU A 87 -0.94 18.60 -15.17
N THR A 88 -1.10 18.88 -13.89
CA THR A 88 -0.93 20.24 -13.34
C THR A 88 0.50 20.72 -13.51
N TRP A 89 1.50 19.89 -13.18
CA TRP A 89 2.91 20.23 -13.38
C TRP A 89 3.26 20.45 -14.85
N LYS A 90 2.72 19.63 -15.76
CA LYS A 90 2.94 19.79 -17.20
C LYS A 90 2.40 21.14 -17.71
N ARG A 91 1.18 21.51 -17.32
CA ARG A 91 0.60 22.82 -17.69
C ARG A 91 1.44 23.98 -17.15
N LEU A 92 1.96 23.88 -15.93
CA LEU A 92 2.84 24.91 -15.36
C LEU A 92 4.15 25.03 -16.12
N ALA A 93 4.76 23.90 -16.52
CA ALA A 93 5.97 23.89 -17.33
C ALA A 93 5.74 24.51 -18.71
N ASP A 94 4.63 24.17 -19.38
CA ASP A 94 4.27 24.72 -20.69
C ASP A 94 4.08 26.25 -20.64
N VAL A 95 3.41 26.77 -19.61
CA VAL A 95 3.23 28.22 -19.39
C VAL A 95 4.57 28.91 -19.12
N ALA A 96 5.47 28.29 -18.35
CA ALA A 96 6.78 28.84 -18.07
C ALA A 96 7.64 28.94 -19.34
N GLU A 97 7.61 27.92 -20.20
CA GLU A 97 8.35 27.93 -21.47
C GLU A 97 7.82 28.97 -22.46
N GLN A 98 6.49 29.15 -22.53
CA GLN A 98 5.87 30.20 -23.35
C GLN A 98 6.35 31.61 -22.96
N ARG A 99 6.34 31.93 -21.66
CA ARG A 99 6.80 33.24 -21.17
C ARG A 99 8.29 33.47 -21.45
N ARG A 100 9.11 32.43 -21.33
CA ARG A 100 10.53 32.49 -21.67
C ARG A 100 10.76 32.75 -23.16
N GLY A 101 9.89 32.21 -24.03
CA GLY A 101 9.90 32.51 -25.47
C GLY A 101 9.48 33.95 -25.79
N GLU A 102 8.48 34.49 -25.09
CA GLU A 102 8.04 35.89 -25.24
C GLU A 102 9.12 36.90 -24.81
N ASP A 103 9.84 36.61 -23.71
CA ASP A 103 10.97 37.43 -23.25
C ASP A 103 12.18 37.37 -24.19
N MET A 104 12.34 36.32 -25.01
CA MET A 104 13.41 36.22 -26.03
C MET A 104 13.06 36.89 -27.36
N VAL A 105 11.78 37.09 -27.67
CA VAL A 105 11.33 37.74 -28.93
C VAL A 105 11.29 39.28 -28.79
N THR A 106 11.34 39.79 -27.55
CA THR A 106 11.25 41.23 -27.24
C THR A 106 12.59 41.92 -26.96
N VAL A 107 13.72 41.24 -27.22
CA VAL A 107 15.09 41.78 -27.11
C VAL A 107 15.73 42.00 -28.48
#